data_AF-A0AA36J4F5-F1
#
_entry.id   AF-A0AA36J4F5-F1
#
_cell.length_a   1.000
_cell.length_b   1.000
_cell.length_c   1.000
_cell.angle_alpha   90.00
_cell.angle_beta   90.00
_cell.angle_gamma   90.00
#
_symmetry.space_group_name_H-M   'P 1'
#
loop_
_entity.id
_entity.type
_entity.pdbx_description
1 polymer ?
#
loop_
_entity_poly.entity_id
_entity_poly.type
_entity_poly.pdbx_seq_one_letter_code
_entity_poly.pdbx_strand_id
1 'polypeptide(L)'
;MFRVQLVGHFAKPLALSDLEGVFESGDVLVVELPQRMNGGRTPSWPDLQALRALARKAKARLHLDGARLFEAQPYYQLPVSSLCGLFDSVYLSWYKGFGGLAGAILLSTRDVISSAARWRTQLGGNVFTLAPGWMDARAQFRLYKDSFAGRYLKLCRVVRALMEEDAVREVLRFEPEVPEACMVHGYVKAAEEEVTAAHERVVAKSQIRLWNKLRGPGFFPGETYFELSMGPQNGAIPEAVYLEGWRALAEDLRRAMQHFVAFQRRFPAAASATVGFTVMGLGDASVQAMEGGSAYDPQRGVVVSAYNGGMSPLFYFWWQYLDKIWAGTSLAAVARKTLCNQVVIAPFNSALFLTWSTALGSWIKSSEHSTSSVREKVTLKLKTEVPDLVKSSCGFWLPANAANFMFVPKHFRVLFMSSCAVLWGGYISFVAHR
;
A
#
# COMPACT_ATOMS: atom_id res chain seq x y z
N MET A 1 -16.44 12.81 -37.54
CA MET A 1 -15.77 11.87 -36.62
C MET A 1 -15.70 12.56 -35.26
N PHE A 2 -16.21 11.96 -34.19
CA PHE A 2 -16.10 12.56 -32.86
C PHE A 2 -14.69 12.34 -32.30
N ARG A 3 -14.07 13.38 -31.73
CA ARG A 3 -12.82 13.26 -31.00
C ARG A 3 -13.14 13.02 -29.52
N VAL A 4 -12.62 11.94 -28.95
CA VAL A 4 -12.74 11.67 -27.52
C VAL A 4 -11.42 12.02 -26.86
N GLN A 5 -11.46 12.85 -25.84
CA GLN A 5 -10.30 13.25 -25.04
C GLN A 5 -10.60 12.94 -23.58
N LEU A 6 -9.70 12.20 -22.93
CA LEU A 6 -9.74 12.05 -21.48
C LEU A 6 -9.21 13.34 -20.85
N VAL A 7 -9.92 13.84 -19.84
CA VAL A 7 -9.55 15.06 -19.12
C VAL A 7 -9.41 14.75 -17.65
N GLY A 8 -8.38 15.31 -17.02
CA GLY A 8 -7.98 14.97 -15.65
C GLY A 8 -7.32 13.58 -15.56
N HIS A 9 -7.21 13.08 -14.33
CA HIS A 9 -6.59 11.79 -14.03
C HIS A 9 -7.60 10.88 -13.31
N PHE A 10 -7.81 9.65 -13.82
CA PHE A 10 -8.85 8.73 -13.31
C PHE A 10 -8.75 8.42 -11.81
N ALA A 11 -7.53 8.51 -11.23
CA ALA A 11 -7.26 8.27 -9.81
C ALA A 11 -7.51 9.50 -8.89
N LYS A 12 -7.89 10.65 -9.44
CA LYS A 12 -8.15 11.89 -8.70
C LYS A 12 -9.55 12.41 -9.02
N PRO A 13 -10.18 13.22 -8.15
CA PRO A 13 -11.35 14.00 -8.54
C PRO A 13 -11.01 14.92 -9.71
N LEU A 14 -11.98 15.14 -10.59
CA LEU A 14 -11.86 16.14 -11.65
C LEU A 14 -11.71 17.53 -11.03
N ALA A 15 -10.61 18.22 -11.31
CA ALA A 15 -10.39 19.59 -10.88
C ALA A 15 -10.72 20.58 -12.01
N LEU A 16 -11.11 21.81 -11.65
CA LEU A 16 -11.37 22.87 -12.65
C LEU A 16 -10.13 23.20 -13.48
N SER A 17 -8.94 23.12 -12.87
CA SER A 17 -7.66 23.32 -13.56
C SER A 17 -7.42 22.30 -14.68
N ASP A 18 -8.00 21.09 -14.56
CA ASP A 18 -7.89 20.07 -15.61
C ASP A 18 -8.64 20.47 -16.88
N LEU A 19 -9.55 21.45 -16.78
CA LEU A 19 -10.47 21.87 -17.85
C LEU A 19 -10.05 23.20 -18.51
N GLU A 20 -8.98 23.84 -18.04
CA GLU A 20 -8.50 25.09 -18.61
C GLU A 20 -8.02 24.89 -20.06
N GLY A 21 -8.62 25.64 -21.00
CA GLY A 21 -8.27 25.55 -22.41
C GLY A 21 -8.74 24.26 -23.12
N VAL A 22 -9.53 23.42 -22.44
CA VAL A 22 -9.99 22.13 -23.01
C VAL A 22 -11.27 22.28 -23.83
N PHE A 23 -12.10 23.29 -23.54
CA PHE A 23 -13.41 23.43 -24.16
C PHE A 23 -13.41 24.30 -25.42
N GLU A 24 -14.01 23.77 -26.47
CA GLU A 24 -14.45 24.49 -27.66
C GLU A 24 -15.98 24.54 -27.75
N SER A 25 -16.50 25.46 -28.56
CA SER A 25 -17.94 25.59 -28.79
C SER A 25 -18.49 24.35 -29.47
N GLY A 26 -19.47 23.70 -28.85
CA GLY A 26 -20.09 22.46 -29.37
C GLY A 26 -19.59 21.17 -28.71
N ASP A 27 -18.57 21.25 -27.86
CA ASP A 27 -18.09 20.10 -27.09
C ASP A 27 -19.12 19.60 -26.07
N VAL A 28 -18.96 18.34 -25.66
CA VAL A 28 -19.73 17.72 -24.58
C VAL A 28 -18.76 17.20 -23.53
N LEU A 29 -18.85 17.74 -22.32
CA LEU A 29 -18.16 17.17 -21.16
C LEU A 29 -19.04 16.11 -20.52
N VAL A 30 -18.48 14.92 -20.35
CA VAL A 30 -19.11 13.83 -19.58
C VAL A 30 -18.50 13.83 -18.19
N VAL A 31 -19.35 13.90 -17.17
CA VAL A 31 -18.96 13.84 -15.76
C VAL A 31 -19.63 12.64 -15.12
N GLU A 32 -18.87 11.80 -14.42
CA GLU A 32 -19.40 10.67 -13.65
C GLU A 32 -19.58 11.08 -12.17
N LEU A 33 -20.78 10.90 -11.61
CA LEU A 33 -21.02 11.17 -10.17
C LEU A 33 -21.53 9.91 -9.44
N PRO A 34 -20.79 9.41 -8.43
CA PRO A 34 -19.39 9.71 -8.14
C PRO A 34 -18.46 9.05 -9.19
N GLN A 35 -17.20 9.44 -9.24
CA GLN A 35 -16.22 8.78 -10.10
C GLN A 35 -15.86 7.41 -9.52
N ARG A 36 -16.34 6.32 -10.11
CA ARG A 36 -16.17 4.99 -9.53
C ARG A 36 -14.70 4.52 -9.46
N MET A 37 -13.87 4.95 -10.42
CA MET A 37 -12.50 4.45 -10.55
C MET A 37 -11.53 4.95 -9.46
N ASN A 38 -11.84 6.02 -8.75
CA ASN A 38 -11.03 6.57 -7.66
C ASN A 38 -11.64 6.29 -6.27
N GLY A 39 -12.44 5.23 -6.14
CA GLY A 39 -13.10 4.89 -4.89
C GLY A 39 -14.45 5.55 -4.68
N GLY A 40 -14.98 6.25 -5.69
CA GLY A 40 -16.26 6.95 -5.56
C GLY A 40 -16.11 8.35 -4.98
N ARG A 41 -14.98 9.02 -5.26
CA ARG A 41 -14.87 10.45 -4.98
C ARG A 41 -15.74 11.24 -5.94
N THR A 42 -16.17 12.41 -5.51
CA THR A 42 -17.05 13.27 -6.30
C THR A 42 -16.66 14.74 -6.12
N PRO A 43 -16.74 15.59 -7.17
CA PRO A 43 -16.49 17.02 -7.02
C PRO A 43 -17.44 17.64 -6.00
N SER A 44 -17.00 18.70 -5.31
CA SER A 44 -17.86 19.42 -4.39
C SER A 44 -19.01 20.12 -5.16
N TRP A 45 -20.11 20.46 -4.46
CA TRP A 45 -21.19 21.20 -5.10
C TRP A 45 -20.73 22.55 -5.72
N PRO A 46 -19.91 23.37 -5.03
CA PRO A 46 -19.32 24.56 -5.64
C PRO A 46 -18.49 24.26 -6.90
N ASP A 47 -17.70 23.19 -6.91
CA ASP A 47 -16.90 22.82 -8.08
C ASP A 47 -17.79 22.41 -9.27
N LEU A 48 -18.87 21.68 -9.01
CA LEU A 48 -19.86 21.36 -10.04
C LEU A 48 -20.52 22.63 -10.59
N GLN A 49 -20.87 23.60 -9.74
CA GLN A 49 -21.43 24.88 -10.20
C GLN A 49 -20.44 25.67 -11.06
N ALA A 50 -19.17 25.70 -10.66
CA ALA A 50 -18.10 26.33 -11.43
C ALA A 50 -17.86 25.62 -12.77
N LEU A 51 -17.93 24.29 -12.79
CA LEU A 51 -17.85 23.47 -14.00
C LEU A 51 -18.99 23.79 -14.98
N ARG A 52 -20.22 23.97 -14.48
CA ARG A 52 -21.34 24.46 -15.29
C ARG A 52 -21.11 25.86 -15.83
N ALA A 53 -20.59 26.77 -15.03
CA ALA A 53 -20.29 28.13 -15.47
C ALA A 53 -19.24 28.13 -16.60
N LEU A 54 -18.19 27.31 -16.46
CA LEU A 54 -17.13 27.14 -17.45
C LEU A 54 -17.68 26.57 -18.76
N ALA A 55 -18.46 25.48 -18.70
CA ALA A 55 -19.08 24.89 -19.88
C ALA A 55 -20.01 25.88 -20.61
N ARG A 56 -20.81 26.67 -19.86
CA ARG A 56 -21.64 27.73 -20.47
C ARG A 56 -20.80 28.80 -21.15
N LYS A 57 -19.72 29.27 -20.53
CA LYS A 57 -18.81 30.27 -21.11
C LYS A 57 -18.21 29.79 -22.43
N ALA A 58 -17.86 28.50 -22.51
CA ALA A 58 -17.31 27.88 -23.70
C ALA A 58 -18.38 27.45 -24.73
N LYS A 59 -19.68 27.61 -24.44
CA LYS A 59 -20.80 27.07 -25.23
C LYS A 59 -20.73 25.55 -25.41
N ALA A 60 -20.15 24.85 -24.43
CA ALA A 60 -20.13 23.40 -24.33
C ALA A 60 -21.37 22.89 -23.57
N ARG A 61 -21.69 21.60 -23.75
CA ARG A 61 -22.76 20.90 -23.04
C ARG A 61 -22.20 20.02 -21.93
N LEU A 62 -22.98 19.82 -20.89
CA LEU A 62 -22.68 18.88 -19.82
C LEU A 62 -23.59 17.66 -19.90
N HIS A 63 -22.99 16.48 -19.88
CA HIS A 63 -23.66 15.20 -19.71
C HIS A 63 -23.24 14.58 -18.38
N LEU A 64 -24.22 14.10 -17.61
CA LEU A 64 -23.99 13.36 -16.38
C LEU A 64 -24.09 11.85 -16.65
N ASP A 65 -22.99 11.14 -16.44
CA ASP A 65 -23.06 9.71 -16.11
C ASP A 65 -23.44 9.58 -14.62
N GLY A 66 -24.75 9.42 -14.40
CA GLY A 66 -25.35 9.25 -13.09
C GLY A 66 -25.63 7.79 -12.78
N ALA A 67 -24.82 6.85 -13.27
CA ALA A 67 -24.97 5.43 -12.98
C ALA A 67 -25.09 5.13 -11.48
N ARG A 68 -24.48 5.98 -10.64
CA ARG A 68 -24.48 5.88 -9.17
C ARG A 68 -24.89 7.20 -8.48
N LEU A 69 -25.70 8.02 -9.16
CA LEU A 69 -26.08 9.34 -8.65
C LEU A 69 -26.83 9.26 -7.31
N PHE A 70 -27.69 8.25 -7.14
CA PHE A 70 -28.44 8.04 -5.90
C PHE A 70 -27.52 7.63 -4.74
N GLU A 71 -26.43 6.92 -5.03
CA GLU A 71 -25.41 6.54 -4.06
C GLU A 71 -24.57 7.73 -3.58
N ALA A 72 -24.33 8.72 -4.43
CA ALA A 72 -23.61 9.96 -4.08
C ALA A 72 -24.53 11.05 -3.51
N GLN A 73 -25.84 11.02 -3.79
CA GLN A 73 -26.79 12.03 -3.33
C GLN A 73 -26.72 12.34 -1.81
N PRO A 74 -26.58 11.34 -0.91
CA PRO A 74 -26.46 11.61 0.52
C PRO A 74 -25.27 12.47 0.92
N TYR A 75 -24.15 12.40 0.19
CA TYR A 75 -22.97 13.24 0.43
C TYR A 75 -23.28 14.72 0.15
N TYR A 76 -23.97 14.99 -0.97
CA TYR A 76 -24.35 16.34 -1.35
C TYR A 76 -25.41 16.96 -0.46
N GLN A 77 -26.23 16.15 0.21
CA GLN A 77 -27.38 16.61 1.00
C GLN A 77 -28.34 17.49 0.18
N LEU A 78 -28.43 17.22 -1.12
CA LEU A 78 -29.30 17.91 -2.07
C LEU A 78 -30.29 16.92 -2.72
N PRO A 79 -31.48 17.36 -3.14
CA PRO A 79 -32.35 16.51 -3.94
C PRO A 79 -31.67 16.05 -5.24
N VAL A 80 -31.92 14.81 -5.68
CA VAL A 80 -31.40 14.29 -6.97
C VAL A 80 -31.76 15.23 -8.13
N SER A 81 -32.95 15.84 -8.10
CA SER A 81 -33.39 16.81 -9.11
C SER A 81 -32.50 18.05 -9.18
N SER A 82 -31.94 18.51 -8.06
CA SER A 82 -31.02 19.66 -8.04
C SER A 82 -29.68 19.31 -8.68
N LEU A 83 -29.17 18.10 -8.41
CA LEU A 83 -27.96 17.59 -9.06
C LEU A 83 -28.18 17.43 -10.58
N CYS A 84 -29.28 16.79 -10.98
CA CYS A 84 -29.64 16.62 -12.40
C CYS A 84 -29.82 17.96 -13.12
N GLY A 85 -30.40 18.97 -12.47
CA GLY A 85 -30.69 20.28 -13.06
C GLY A 85 -29.46 21.07 -13.47
N LEU A 86 -28.27 20.65 -13.07
CA LEU A 86 -27.01 21.26 -13.47
C LEU A 86 -26.55 20.85 -14.88
N PHE A 87 -27.04 19.71 -15.38
CA PHE A 87 -26.58 19.07 -16.62
C PHE A 87 -27.60 19.26 -17.76
N ASP A 88 -27.11 19.28 -19.01
CA ASP A 88 -27.98 19.36 -20.20
C ASP A 88 -28.62 18.00 -20.53
N SER A 89 -27.97 16.91 -20.12
CA SER A 89 -28.52 15.55 -20.19
C SER A 89 -27.97 14.67 -19.08
N VAL A 90 -28.76 13.68 -18.64
CA VAL A 90 -28.42 12.79 -17.52
C VAL A 90 -28.74 11.34 -17.88
N TYR A 91 -27.77 10.45 -17.70
CA TYR A 91 -27.96 9.02 -17.66
C TYR A 91 -28.16 8.56 -16.20
N LEU A 92 -29.19 7.75 -15.95
CA LEU A 92 -29.40 7.06 -14.67
C LEU A 92 -29.48 5.56 -14.88
N SER A 93 -28.96 4.78 -13.92
CA SER A 93 -28.98 3.32 -13.96
C SER A 93 -29.88 2.71 -12.88
N TRP A 94 -30.50 1.56 -13.20
CA TRP A 94 -31.36 0.83 -12.26
C TRP A 94 -30.74 -0.43 -11.66
N TYR A 95 -29.61 -0.89 -12.20
CA TYR A 95 -28.98 -2.14 -11.77
C TYR A 95 -27.74 -1.94 -10.88
N LYS A 96 -27.42 -0.69 -10.53
CA LYS A 96 -26.34 -0.35 -9.58
C LYS A 96 -26.88 -0.38 -8.15
N GLY A 97 -26.92 0.74 -7.44
CA GLY A 97 -27.37 0.80 -6.04
C GLY A 97 -28.82 0.41 -5.83
N PHE A 98 -29.68 0.45 -6.84
CA PHE A 98 -31.04 -0.08 -6.77
C PHE A 98 -31.10 -1.61 -6.87
N GLY A 99 -30.09 -2.27 -7.44
CA GLY A 99 -30.05 -3.73 -7.53
C GLY A 99 -31.05 -4.36 -8.50
N GLY A 100 -31.56 -3.60 -9.48
CA GLY A 100 -32.38 -4.15 -10.56
C GLY A 100 -31.59 -5.05 -11.50
N LEU A 101 -32.30 -5.73 -12.39
CA LEU A 101 -31.75 -6.67 -13.37
C LEU A 101 -30.94 -5.93 -14.46
N ALA A 102 -31.49 -4.84 -14.98
CA ALA A 102 -30.92 -4.02 -16.04
C ALA A 102 -31.65 -2.67 -16.12
N GLY A 103 -31.33 -1.89 -17.14
CA GLY A 103 -32.11 -0.72 -17.51
C GLY A 103 -31.45 0.61 -17.17
N ALA A 104 -31.85 1.62 -17.96
CA ALA A 104 -31.30 2.95 -17.97
C ALA A 104 -32.40 3.96 -18.27
N ILE A 105 -32.26 5.19 -17.78
CA ILE A 105 -33.05 6.33 -18.23
C ILE A 105 -32.11 7.43 -18.71
N LEU A 106 -32.47 8.02 -19.86
CA LEU A 106 -31.89 9.26 -20.34
C LEU A 106 -32.88 10.40 -20.06
N LEU A 107 -32.44 11.42 -19.34
CA LEU A 107 -33.19 12.65 -19.08
C LEU A 107 -32.54 13.78 -19.88
N SER A 108 -33.35 14.53 -20.63
CA SER A 108 -32.91 15.75 -21.31
C SER A 108 -34.15 16.52 -21.82
N THR A 109 -33.94 17.52 -22.67
CA THR A 109 -35.00 18.26 -23.37
C THR A 109 -35.76 17.37 -24.36
N ARG A 110 -36.98 17.76 -24.73
CA ARG A 110 -37.81 17.00 -25.68
C ARG A 110 -37.11 16.78 -27.02
N ASP A 111 -36.37 17.77 -27.52
CA ASP A 111 -35.67 17.67 -28.81
C ASP A 111 -34.53 16.65 -28.78
N VAL A 112 -33.78 16.62 -27.67
CA VAL A 112 -32.73 15.62 -27.45
C VAL A 112 -33.33 14.23 -27.30
N ILE A 113 -34.42 14.08 -26.54
CA ILE A 113 -35.10 12.78 -26.36
C ILE A 113 -35.69 12.27 -27.67
N SER A 114 -36.32 13.12 -28.48
CA SER A 114 -36.81 12.76 -29.82
C SER A 114 -35.69 12.25 -30.72
N SER A 115 -34.51 12.88 -30.64
CA SER A 115 -33.33 12.44 -31.40
C SER A 115 -32.75 11.14 -30.85
N ALA A 116 -32.63 11.01 -29.53
CA ALA A 116 -32.16 9.80 -28.87
C ALA A 116 -33.09 8.60 -29.13
N ALA A 117 -34.40 8.82 -29.27
CA ALA A 117 -35.36 7.76 -29.63
C ALA A 117 -35.09 7.19 -31.03
N ARG A 118 -34.74 8.04 -32.02
CA ARG A 118 -34.32 7.57 -33.35
C ARG A 118 -33.04 6.73 -33.26
N TRP A 119 -32.04 7.21 -32.52
CA TRP A 119 -30.80 6.47 -32.27
C TRP A 119 -31.06 5.14 -31.57
N ARG A 120 -31.94 5.11 -30.55
CA ARG A 120 -32.33 3.87 -29.86
C ARG A 120 -32.89 2.84 -30.83
N THR A 121 -33.72 3.25 -31.79
CA THR A 121 -34.25 2.34 -32.82
C THR A 121 -33.14 1.85 -33.75
N GLN A 122 -32.28 2.75 -34.24
CA GLN A 122 -31.16 2.40 -35.13
C GLN A 122 -30.16 1.45 -34.46
N LEU A 123 -29.93 1.60 -33.15
CA LEU A 123 -29.05 0.75 -32.36
C LEU A 123 -29.74 -0.55 -31.87
N GLY A 124 -30.98 -0.83 -32.32
CA GLY A 124 -31.71 -2.05 -31.93
C GLY A 124 -32.27 -2.06 -30.51
N GLY A 125 -32.19 -0.94 -29.79
CA GLY A 125 -32.70 -0.80 -28.42
C GLY A 125 -34.22 -0.59 -28.32
N ASN A 126 -34.92 -0.39 -29.44
CA ASN A 126 -36.38 -0.28 -29.49
C ASN A 126 -37.03 -1.66 -29.68
N VAL A 127 -36.81 -2.55 -28.70
CA VAL A 127 -37.37 -3.91 -28.69
C VAL A 127 -38.90 -3.89 -28.54
N PHE A 128 -39.56 -4.97 -28.93
CA PHE A 128 -41.02 -5.09 -28.90
C PHE A 128 -41.62 -4.77 -27.51
N THR A 129 -40.98 -5.23 -26.42
CA THR A 129 -41.38 -4.86 -25.07
C THR A 129 -40.19 -4.67 -24.14
N LEU A 130 -40.18 -3.55 -23.41
CA LEU A 130 -39.28 -3.27 -22.29
C LEU A 130 -39.97 -3.51 -20.94
N ALA A 131 -41.18 -4.07 -20.93
CA ALA A 131 -42.01 -4.20 -19.73
C ALA A 131 -41.31 -4.95 -18.58
N PRO A 132 -40.58 -6.07 -18.79
CA PRO A 132 -39.90 -6.75 -17.69
C PRO A 132 -38.87 -5.85 -16.98
N GLY A 133 -38.03 -5.16 -17.75
CA GLY A 133 -37.04 -4.23 -17.20
C GLY A 133 -37.67 -3.02 -16.52
N TRP A 134 -38.77 -2.49 -17.06
CA TRP A 134 -39.51 -1.39 -16.44
C TRP A 134 -40.19 -1.80 -15.12
N MET A 135 -40.81 -2.99 -15.09
CA MET A 135 -41.47 -3.51 -13.89
C MET A 135 -40.46 -3.75 -12.76
N ASP A 136 -39.32 -4.37 -13.07
CA ASP A 136 -38.24 -4.55 -12.10
C ASP A 136 -37.69 -3.19 -11.61
N ALA A 137 -37.29 -2.29 -12.52
CA ALA A 137 -36.79 -0.97 -12.14
C ALA A 137 -37.78 -0.20 -11.23
N ARG A 138 -39.07 -0.25 -11.55
CA ARG A 138 -40.14 0.37 -10.74
C ARG A 138 -40.25 -0.29 -9.36
N ALA A 139 -40.14 -1.62 -9.28
CA ALA A 139 -40.18 -2.35 -8.02
C ALA A 139 -38.97 -1.99 -7.14
N GLN A 140 -37.75 -2.04 -7.68
CA GLN A 140 -36.53 -1.69 -6.95
C GLN A 140 -36.53 -0.23 -6.49
N PHE A 141 -36.98 0.69 -7.35
CA PHE A 141 -37.11 2.11 -6.99
C PHE A 141 -38.01 2.29 -5.76
N ARG A 142 -39.17 1.64 -5.75
CA ARG A 142 -40.11 1.73 -4.61
C ARG A 142 -39.52 1.18 -3.32
N LEU A 143 -38.73 0.11 -3.39
CA LEU A 143 -38.12 -0.50 -2.21
C LEU A 143 -36.96 0.33 -1.66
N TYR A 144 -36.15 0.93 -2.52
CA TYR A 144 -34.81 1.41 -2.13
C TYR A 144 -34.56 2.91 -2.29
N LYS A 145 -35.48 3.69 -2.88
CA LYS A 145 -35.29 5.14 -3.11
C LYS A 145 -34.88 5.94 -1.86
N ASP A 146 -35.35 5.54 -0.67
CA ASP A 146 -35.07 6.25 0.58
C ASP A 146 -33.95 5.59 1.41
N SER A 147 -33.36 4.50 0.90
CA SER A 147 -32.38 3.70 1.67
C SER A 147 -30.94 4.19 1.55
N PHE A 148 -30.62 5.02 0.55
CA PHE A 148 -29.24 5.44 0.26
C PHE A 148 -28.59 6.23 1.40
N ALA A 149 -29.32 7.12 2.07
CA ALA A 149 -28.79 7.87 3.21
C ALA A 149 -28.35 6.94 4.35
N GLY A 150 -29.15 5.93 4.69
CA GLY A 150 -28.80 4.94 5.70
C GLY A 150 -27.57 4.11 5.30
N ARG A 151 -27.47 3.71 4.04
CA ARG A 151 -26.32 2.96 3.49
C ARG A 151 -25.04 3.79 3.52
N TYR A 152 -25.10 5.05 3.10
CA TYR A 152 -23.98 5.99 3.14
C TYR A 152 -23.47 6.18 4.57
N LEU A 153 -24.37 6.47 5.51
CA LEU A 153 -24.00 6.66 6.92
C LEU A 153 -23.43 5.39 7.55
N LYS A 154 -23.99 4.22 7.21
CA LYS A 154 -23.47 2.92 7.65
C LYS A 154 -22.05 2.69 7.15
N LEU A 155 -21.80 2.95 5.87
CA LEU A 155 -20.46 2.81 5.28
C LEU A 155 -19.46 3.75 5.95
N CYS A 156 -19.83 5.01 6.19
CA CYS A 156 -18.99 5.96 6.90
C CYS A 156 -18.62 5.48 8.31
N ARG A 157 -19.59 4.93 9.07
CA ARG A 157 -19.33 4.39 10.41
C ARG A 157 -18.42 3.16 10.38
N VAL A 158 -18.66 2.23 9.46
CA VAL A 158 -17.81 1.03 9.30
C VAL A 158 -16.37 1.42 8.95
N VAL A 159 -16.18 2.30 7.95
CA VAL A 159 -14.85 2.77 7.56
C VAL A 159 -14.14 3.46 8.72
N ARG A 160 -14.83 4.35 9.43
CA ARG A 160 -14.27 5.03 10.61
C ARG A 160 -13.84 4.04 11.69
N ALA A 161 -14.74 3.13 12.10
CA ALA A 161 -14.45 2.16 13.15
C ALA A 161 -13.27 1.24 12.80
N LEU A 162 -13.15 0.85 11.52
CA LEU A 162 -12.00 0.07 11.05
C LEU A 162 -10.69 0.85 11.11
N MET A 163 -10.72 2.15 10.79
CA MET A 163 -9.52 3.00 10.75
C MET A 163 -9.09 3.51 12.14
N GLU A 164 -9.96 3.43 13.15
CA GLU A 164 -9.62 3.68 14.56
C GLU A 164 -8.76 2.56 15.18
N GLU A 165 -8.76 1.35 14.59
CA GLU A 165 -7.95 0.24 15.07
C GLU A 165 -6.56 0.22 14.42
N ASP A 166 -5.52 0.49 15.20
CA ASP A 166 -4.12 0.43 14.75
C ASP A 166 -3.79 -0.90 14.05
N ALA A 167 -4.35 -2.00 14.58
CA ALA A 167 -4.13 -3.33 14.04
C ALA A 167 -4.55 -3.43 12.56
N VAL A 168 -5.72 -2.88 12.25
CA VAL A 168 -6.35 -2.87 10.92
C VAL A 168 -5.71 -1.81 10.04
N ARG A 169 -5.48 -0.60 10.55
CA ARG A 169 -4.87 0.51 9.79
C ARG A 169 -3.44 0.22 9.30
N GLU A 170 -2.71 -0.64 10.01
CA GLU A 170 -1.40 -1.12 9.54
C GLU A 170 -1.53 -1.88 8.21
N VAL A 171 -2.57 -2.70 8.03
CA VAL A 171 -2.74 -3.58 6.86
C VAL A 171 -3.73 -3.06 5.82
N LEU A 172 -4.65 -2.16 6.20
CA LEU A 172 -5.76 -1.68 5.37
C LEU A 172 -5.79 -0.16 5.37
N ARG A 173 -6.13 0.42 4.22
CA ARG A 173 -6.56 1.81 4.10
C ARG A 173 -7.74 1.91 3.14
N PHE A 174 -8.50 3.00 3.23
CA PHE A 174 -9.60 3.31 2.31
C PHE A 174 -9.29 4.55 1.48
N GLU A 175 -9.81 4.58 0.26
CA GLU A 175 -9.78 5.73 -0.64
C GLU A 175 -11.21 5.96 -1.20
N PRO A 176 -11.81 7.14 -0.97
CA PRO A 176 -11.37 8.18 -0.02
C PRO A 176 -11.38 7.68 1.44
N GLU A 177 -10.62 8.35 2.32
CA GLU A 177 -10.58 8.02 3.76
C GLU A 177 -11.96 8.18 4.43
N VAL A 178 -12.70 9.21 4.02
CA VAL A 178 -14.12 9.37 4.34
C VAL A 178 -14.90 9.11 3.05
N PRO A 179 -15.77 8.07 3.01
CA PRO A 179 -16.60 7.79 1.84
C PRO A 179 -17.41 9.02 1.40
N GLU A 180 -17.49 9.26 0.09
CA GLU A 180 -18.27 10.35 -0.51
C GLU A 180 -19.51 9.83 -1.27
N ALA A 181 -19.77 8.52 -1.16
CA ALA A 181 -20.93 7.83 -1.73
C ALA A 181 -21.19 6.53 -0.95
N CYS A 182 -22.22 5.78 -1.34
CA CYS A 182 -22.44 4.41 -0.84
C CYS A 182 -21.39 3.40 -1.34
N MET A 183 -20.18 3.83 -1.70
CA MET A 183 -19.07 2.99 -2.10
C MET A 183 -17.73 3.57 -1.65
N VAL A 184 -16.72 2.71 -1.56
CA VAL A 184 -15.32 3.06 -1.26
C VAL A 184 -14.39 1.99 -1.84
N HIS A 185 -13.16 2.35 -2.18
CA HIS A 185 -12.11 1.36 -2.45
C HIS A 185 -11.30 1.10 -1.18
N GLY A 186 -11.07 -0.17 -0.86
CA GLY A 186 -10.16 -0.59 0.20
C GLY A 186 -8.89 -1.16 -0.40
N TYR A 187 -7.76 -0.85 0.22
CA TYR A 187 -6.42 -1.27 -0.21
C TYR A 187 -5.76 -2.03 0.93
N VAL A 188 -5.46 -3.31 0.67
CA VAL A 188 -4.73 -4.17 1.59
C VAL A 188 -3.25 -4.11 1.20
N LYS A 189 -2.39 -3.81 2.18
CA LYS A 189 -0.94 -3.62 2.01
C LYS A 189 -0.19 -4.95 1.98
N ALA A 190 -0.56 -5.79 1.02
CA ALA A 190 0.04 -7.08 0.77
C ALA A 190 -0.19 -7.51 -0.68
N ALA A 191 0.59 -8.48 -1.14
CA ALA A 191 0.46 -9.05 -2.49
C ALA A 191 -0.86 -9.82 -2.63
N GLU A 192 -1.39 -9.89 -3.86
CA GLU A 192 -2.71 -10.47 -4.15
C GLU A 192 -2.84 -11.93 -3.67
N GLU A 193 -1.78 -12.72 -3.84
CA GLU A 193 -1.70 -14.12 -3.42
C GLU A 193 -1.82 -14.25 -1.90
N GLU A 194 -1.11 -13.41 -1.16
CA GLU A 194 -1.13 -13.40 0.30
C GLU A 194 -2.49 -12.96 0.84
N VAL A 195 -3.06 -11.89 0.26
CA VAL A 195 -4.39 -11.37 0.60
C VAL A 195 -5.47 -12.41 0.34
N THR A 196 -5.40 -13.11 -0.79
CA THR A 196 -6.36 -14.16 -1.16
C THR A 196 -6.27 -15.33 -0.18
N ALA A 197 -5.08 -15.82 0.10
CA ALA A 197 -4.88 -16.93 1.04
C ALA A 197 -5.32 -16.56 2.47
N ALA A 198 -5.05 -15.32 2.92
CA ALA A 198 -5.50 -14.83 4.21
C ALA A 198 -7.03 -14.71 4.27
N HIS A 199 -7.67 -14.20 3.22
CA HIS A 199 -9.12 -14.11 3.12
C HIS A 199 -9.79 -15.49 3.18
N GLU A 200 -9.26 -16.49 2.48
CA GLU A 200 -9.77 -17.87 2.52
C GLU A 200 -9.70 -18.48 3.92
N ARG A 201 -8.59 -18.26 4.65
CA ARG A 201 -8.46 -18.69 6.05
C ARG A 201 -9.46 -18.00 6.97
N VAL A 202 -9.66 -16.69 6.81
CA VAL A 202 -10.66 -15.93 7.57
C VAL A 202 -12.06 -16.46 7.29
N VAL A 203 -12.41 -16.67 6.02
CA VAL A 203 -13.71 -17.23 5.61
C VAL A 203 -13.91 -18.62 6.21
N ALA A 204 -12.90 -19.50 6.13
CA ALA A 204 -12.99 -20.85 6.69
C ALA A 204 -13.23 -20.84 8.21
N LYS A 205 -12.55 -19.95 8.95
CA LYS A 205 -12.62 -19.89 10.42
C LYS A 205 -13.86 -19.17 10.93
N SER A 206 -14.22 -18.03 10.34
CA SER A 206 -15.25 -17.13 10.86
C SER A 206 -16.56 -17.18 10.08
N GLN A 207 -16.58 -17.80 8.89
CA GLN A 207 -17.67 -17.72 7.92
C GLN A 207 -17.98 -16.27 7.46
N ILE A 208 -17.09 -15.31 7.73
CA ILE A 208 -17.21 -13.92 7.31
C ILE A 208 -16.47 -13.71 6.00
N ARG A 209 -17.21 -13.34 4.95
CA ARG A 209 -16.65 -12.94 3.66
C ARG A 209 -16.50 -11.42 3.57
N LEU A 210 -15.25 -10.94 3.63
CA LEU A 210 -14.92 -9.52 3.62
C LEU A 210 -15.23 -8.80 2.29
N TRP A 211 -14.99 -9.46 1.16
CA TRP A 211 -15.31 -8.95 -0.16
C TRP A 211 -15.74 -10.08 -1.10
N ASN A 212 -16.51 -9.72 -2.13
CA ASN A 212 -16.92 -10.67 -3.16
C ASN A 212 -15.81 -10.92 -4.17
N LYS A 213 -15.15 -9.84 -4.60
CA LYS A 213 -14.13 -9.86 -5.64
C LYS A 213 -13.00 -8.90 -5.30
N LEU A 214 -11.78 -9.43 -5.35
CA LEU A 214 -10.54 -8.66 -5.37
C LEU A 214 -10.34 -8.11 -6.79
N ARG A 215 -9.86 -6.87 -6.91
CA ARG A 215 -9.70 -6.19 -8.21
C ARG A 215 -8.27 -6.26 -8.76
N GLY A 216 -7.36 -6.85 -7.99
CA GLY A 216 -5.96 -7.02 -8.34
C GLY A 216 -5.07 -5.91 -7.77
N PRO A 217 -3.93 -5.61 -8.41
CA PRO A 217 -2.99 -4.61 -7.90
C PRO A 217 -3.65 -3.24 -7.80
N GLY A 218 -3.44 -2.58 -6.66
CA GLY A 218 -3.87 -1.21 -6.43
C GLY A 218 -3.11 -0.21 -7.31
N PHE A 219 -3.57 1.04 -7.31
CA PHE A 219 -2.88 2.11 -8.03
C PHE A 219 -1.49 2.41 -7.48
N PHE A 220 -1.20 2.01 -6.23
CA PHE A 220 0.10 2.13 -5.60
C PHE A 220 0.81 0.77 -5.55
N PRO A 221 2.13 0.72 -5.84
CA PRO A 221 2.88 -0.53 -5.81
C PRO A 221 2.81 -1.23 -4.44
N GLY A 222 2.67 -2.55 -4.45
CA GLY A 222 2.67 -3.38 -3.23
C GLY A 222 1.34 -3.45 -2.48
N GLU A 223 0.28 -2.86 -3.03
CA GLU A 223 -1.08 -2.97 -2.49
C GLU A 223 -2.00 -3.72 -3.44
N THR A 224 -3.01 -4.38 -2.86
CA THR A 224 -4.08 -5.05 -3.59
C THR A 224 -5.40 -4.43 -3.19
N TYR A 225 -6.29 -4.14 -4.14
CA TYR A 225 -7.52 -3.39 -3.84
C TYR A 225 -8.80 -4.18 -4.12
N PHE A 226 -9.86 -3.77 -3.42
CA PHE A 226 -11.23 -4.23 -3.63
C PHE A 226 -12.17 -3.04 -3.63
N GLU A 227 -13.37 -3.26 -4.18
CA GLU A 227 -14.43 -2.27 -4.19
C GLU A 227 -15.53 -2.71 -3.23
N LEU A 228 -15.82 -1.86 -2.25
CA LEU A 228 -16.93 -2.05 -1.32
C LEU A 228 -18.07 -1.13 -1.72
N SER A 229 -19.23 -1.69 -2.01
CA SER A 229 -20.48 -0.94 -2.22
C SER A 229 -21.49 -1.35 -1.17
N MET A 230 -22.06 -0.38 -0.46
CA MET A 230 -23.05 -0.60 0.59
C MET A 230 -24.44 -0.68 -0.04
N GLY A 231 -24.93 -1.90 -0.19
CA GLY A 231 -26.27 -2.25 -0.63
C GLY A 231 -27.20 -2.59 0.54
N PRO A 232 -28.43 -3.04 0.25
CA PRO A 232 -29.40 -3.38 1.30
C PRO A 232 -29.01 -4.66 2.06
N GLN A 233 -28.42 -5.66 1.40
CA GLN A 233 -28.05 -6.94 2.04
C GLN A 233 -26.88 -6.77 3.01
N ASN A 234 -25.77 -6.18 2.54
CA ASN A 234 -24.61 -5.98 3.42
C ASN A 234 -24.82 -4.80 4.39
N GLY A 235 -25.67 -3.83 4.05
CA GLY A 235 -26.11 -2.78 4.98
C GLY A 235 -26.85 -3.32 6.21
N ALA A 236 -27.46 -4.51 6.12
CA ALA A 236 -28.11 -5.18 7.25
C ALA A 236 -27.12 -5.91 8.18
N ILE A 237 -25.87 -6.10 7.76
CA ILE A 237 -24.85 -6.77 8.59
C ILE A 237 -24.47 -5.84 9.76
N PRO A 238 -24.46 -6.34 11.02
CA PRO A 238 -24.05 -5.55 12.17
C PRO A 238 -22.62 -5.03 12.03
N GLU A 239 -22.37 -3.81 12.52
CA GLU A 239 -21.03 -3.19 12.49
C GLU A 239 -19.96 -4.06 13.17
N ALA A 240 -20.33 -4.75 14.26
CA ALA A 240 -19.45 -5.67 14.96
C ALA A 240 -18.92 -6.82 14.09
N VAL A 241 -19.72 -7.34 13.15
CA VAL A 241 -19.31 -8.44 12.25
C VAL A 241 -18.29 -7.95 11.22
N TYR A 242 -18.44 -6.72 10.74
CA TYR A 242 -17.41 -6.10 9.90
C TYR A 242 -16.08 -5.99 10.65
N LEU A 243 -16.11 -5.47 11.87
CA LEU A 243 -14.91 -5.32 12.70
C LEU A 243 -14.26 -6.67 13.00
N GLU A 244 -15.04 -7.68 13.37
CA GLU A 244 -14.56 -9.04 13.62
C GLU A 244 -13.81 -9.62 12.42
N GLY A 245 -14.42 -9.57 11.24
CA GLY A 245 -13.80 -10.12 10.04
C GLY A 245 -12.49 -9.40 9.65
N TRP A 246 -12.47 -8.06 9.75
CA TRP A 246 -11.27 -7.28 9.42
C TRP A 246 -10.16 -7.43 10.46
N ARG A 247 -10.50 -7.57 11.75
CA ARG A 247 -9.55 -7.93 12.80
C ARG A 247 -8.91 -9.28 12.52
N ALA A 248 -9.71 -10.28 12.14
CA ALA A 248 -9.21 -11.61 11.81
C ALA A 248 -8.25 -11.58 10.62
N LEU A 249 -8.55 -10.78 9.58
CA LEU A 249 -7.64 -10.61 8.45
C LEU A 249 -6.35 -9.90 8.86
N ALA A 250 -6.45 -8.82 9.66
CA ALA A 250 -5.29 -8.10 10.14
C ALA A 250 -4.39 -8.99 11.01
N GLU A 251 -4.98 -9.81 11.88
CA GLU A 251 -4.25 -10.80 12.67
C GLU A 251 -3.55 -11.84 11.78
N ASP A 252 -4.23 -12.36 10.75
CA ASP A 252 -3.67 -13.37 9.85
C ASP A 252 -2.51 -12.83 9.01
N LEU A 253 -2.67 -11.66 8.39
CA LEU A 253 -1.60 -11.00 7.61
C LEU A 253 -0.41 -10.59 8.48
N ARG A 254 -0.67 -10.22 9.74
CA ARG A 254 0.40 -9.90 10.69
C ARG A 254 1.04 -11.13 11.32
N ARG A 255 0.51 -12.33 11.09
CA ARG A 255 0.94 -13.55 11.80
C ARG A 255 2.42 -13.86 11.61
N ALA A 256 2.97 -13.71 10.41
CA ALA A 256 4.39 -13.96 10.15
C ALA A 256 5.29 -13.02 10.96
N MET A 257 4.96 -11.73 10.96
CA MET A 257 5.65 -10.71 11.78
C MET A 257 5.46 -10.99 13.28
N GLN A 258 4.27 -11.39 13.71
CA GLN A 258 3.98 -11.73 15.10
C GLN A 258 4.75 -12.97 15.57
N HIS A 259 4.85 -14.01 14.73
CA HIS A 259 5.66 -15.20 15.02
C HIS A 259 7.15 -14.85 15.10
N PHE A 260 7.66 -14.03 14.19
CA PHE A 260 9.03 -13.54 14.25
C PHE A 260 9.29 -12.74 15.54
N VAL A 261 8.40 -11.80 15.88
CA VAL A 261 8.50 -11.01 17.11
C VAL A 261 8.39 -11.90 18.36
N ALA A 262 7.51 -12.90 18.37
CA ALA A 262 7.36 -13.85 19.47
C ALA A 262 8.61 -14.74 19.62
N PHE A 263 9.16 -15.23 18.51
CA PHE A 263 10.41 -15.98 18.48
C PHE A 263 11.57 -15.14 19.00
N GLN A 264 11.68 -13.88 18.55
CA GLN A 264 12.72 -12.96 19.01
C GLN A 264 12.59 -12.62 20.51
N ARG A 265 11.36 -12.51 21.04
CA ARG A 265 11.14 -12.30 22.49
C ARG A 265 11.51 -13.53 23.31
N ARG A 266 11.18 -14.73 22.82
CA ARG A 266 11.44 -15.99 23.53
C ARG A 266 12.90 -16.45 23.46
N PHE A 267 13.55 -16.24 22.32
CA PHE A 267 14.91 -16.65 22.04
C PHE A 267 15.73 -15.52 21.40
N PRO A 268 16.01 -14.42 22.12
CA PRO A 268 16.61 -13.21 21.55
C PRO A 268 17.96 -13.45 20.88
N ALA A 269 18.82 -14.26 21.51
CA ALA A 269 20.13 -14.60 20.96
C ALA A 269 19.99 -15.46 19.69
N ALA A 270 19.23 -16.55 19.73
CA ALA A 270 19.05 -17.43 18.59
C ALA A 270 18.40 -16.70 17.40
N ALA A 271 17.36 -15.90 17.65
CA ALA A 271 16.70 -15.11 16.62
C ALA A 271 17.63 -14.10 15.96
N SER A 272 18.43 -13.38 16.75
CA SER A 272 19.40 -12.43 16.23
C SER A 272 20.49 -13.14 15.42
N ALA A 273 20.96 -14.31 15.87
CA ALA A 273 21.94 -15.12 15.14
C ALA A 273 21.39 -15.61 13.79
N THR A 274 20.17 -16.14 13.75
CA THR A 274 19.54 -16.61 12.51
C THR A 274 19.38 -15.46 11.51
N VAL A 275 18.85 -14.31 11.95
CA VAL A 275 18.72 -13.13 11.09
C VAL A 275 20.07 -12.68 10.56
N GLY A 276 21.07 -12.56 11.44
CA GLY A 276 22.43 -12.18 11.06
C GLY A 276 23.04 -13.09 10.00
N PHE A 277 22.89 -14.41 10.20
CA PHE A 277 23.38 -15.41 9.26
C PHE A 277 22.72 -15.26 7.89
N THR A 278 21.38 -15.22 7.84
CA THR A 278 20.62 -15.13 6.59
C THR A 278 20.89 -13.81 5.85
N VAL A 279 20.89 -12.69 6.56
CA VAL A 279 21.13 -11.34 6.00
C VAL A 279 22.49 -11.25 5.34
N MET A 280 23.54 -11.72 6.01
CA MET A 280 24.89 -11.67 5.47
C MET A 280 25.07 -12.62 4.28
N GLY A 281 24.50 -13.83 4.35
CA GLY A 281 24.54 -14.78 3.25
C GLY A 281 23.87 -14.25 1.98
N LEU A 282 22.72 -13.60 2.10
CA LEU A 282 22.03 -12.95 0.97
C LEU A 282 22.82 -11.75 0.43
N GLY A 283 23.40 -10.93 1.30
CA GLY A 283 24.24 -9.79 0.92
C GLY A 283 25.47 -10.22 0.13
N ASP A 284 26.17 -11.25 0.61
CA ASP A 284 27.35 -11.80 -0.07
C ASP A 284 27.00 -12.44 -1.41
N ALA A 285 25.91 -13.23 -1.48
CA ALA A 285 25.43 -13.80 -2.74
C ALA A 285 25.10 -12.72 -3.78
N SER A 286 24.54 -11.60 -3.35
CA SER A 286 24.26 -10.45 -4.23
C SER A 286 25.53 -9.82 -4.77
N VAL A 287 26.57 -9.65 -3.93
CA VAL A 287 27.88 -9.10 -4.35
C VAL A 287 28.57 -10.04 -5.33
N GLN A 288 28.60 -11.34 -5.04
CA GLN A 288 29.19 -12.33 -5.94
C GLN A 288 28.50 -12.34 -7.32
N ALA A 289 27.18 -12.11 -7.36
CA ALA A 289 26.45 -11.98 -8.62
C ALA A 289 26.83 -10.70 -9.40
N MET A 290 27.16 -9.60 -8.73
CA MET A 290 27.59 -8.34 -9.34
C MET A 290 29.04 -8.36 -9.81
N GLU A 291 29.91 -9.17 -9.21
CA GLU A 291 31.33 -9.31 -9.56
C GLU A 291 31.54 -9.95 -10.95
N GLY A 292 30.50 -10.53 -11.57
CA GLY A 292 30.39 -10.77 -13.02
C GLY A 292 31.39 -11.74 -13.69
N GLY A 293 32.33 -12.35 -12.94
CA GLY A 293 33.46 -13.09 -13.53
C GLY A 293 33.75 -14.50 -12.98
N SER A 294 33.09 -14.95 -11.92
CA SER A 294 33.42 -16.24 -11.26
C SER A 294 32.17 -17.01 -10.82
N ALA A 295 32.25 -18.35 -10.81
CA ALA A 295 31.23 -19.21 -10.22
C ALA A 295 31.05 -18.88 -8.73
N TYR A 296 29.81 -18.96 -8.24
CA TYR A 296 29.47 -18.69 -6.84
C TYR A 296 30.37 -19.51 -5.88
N ASP A 297 31.02 -18.84 -4.93
CA ASP A 297 31.86 -19.41 -3.88
C ASP A 297 31.01 -19.63 -2.60
N PRO A 298 30.50 -20.86 -2.36
CA PRO A 298 29.72 -21.16 -1.18
C PRO A 298 30.55 -21.13 0.11
N GLN A 299 31.87 -21.32 0.04
CA GLN A 299 32.73 -21.29 1.23
C GLN A 299 32.88 -19.85 1.73
N ARG A 300 33.06 -18.88 0.82
CA ARG A 300 33.00 -17.44 1.15
C ARG A 300 31.71 -17.11 1.88
N GLY A 301 30.57 -17.50 1.29
CA GLY A 301 29.24 -17.26 1.85
C GLY A 301 29.09 -17.81 3.28
N VAL A 302 29.57 -19.03 3.54
CA VAL A 302 29.53 -19.63 4.89
C VAL A 302 30.41 -18.86 5.88
N VAL A 303 31.64 -18.46 5.49
CA VAL A 303 32.57 -17.73 6.37
C VAL A 303 31.99 -16.41 6.84
N VAL A 304 31.43 -15.61 5.91
CA VAL A 304 30.84 -14.32 6.26
C VAL A 304 29.52 -14.48 7.02
N SER A 305 28.69 -15.45 6.65
CA SER A 305 27.42 -15.72 7.34
C SER A 305 27.63 -16.19 8.77
N ALA A 306 28.62 -17.05 9.01
CA ALA A 306 28.99 -17.55 10.34
C ALA A 306 29.46 -16.41 11.26
N TYR A 307 30.28 -15.49 10.74
CA TYR A 307 30.69 -14.31 11.50
C TYR A 307 29.48 -13.49 11.96
N ASN A 308 28.61 -13.13 11.01
CA ASN A 308 27.49 -12.25 11.32
C ASN A 308 26.44 -12.92 12.19
N GLY A 309 26.21 -14.23 12.01
CA GLY A 309 25.38 -15.02 12.91
C GLY A 309 25.92 -15.06 14.34
N GLY A 310 27.25 -15.19 14.52
CA GLY A 310 27.88 -15.15 15.84
C GLY A 310 27.87 -13.77 16.51
N MET A 311 28.02 -12.71 15.73
CA MET A 311 28.08 -11.33 16.24
C MET A 311 26.70 -10.69 16.50
N SER A 312 25.66 -11.14 15.80
CA SER A 312 24.32 -10.53 15.90
C SER A 312 23.71 -10.56 17.30
N PRO A 313 23.85 -11.63 18.11
CA PRO A 313 23.43 -11.61 19.52
C PRO A 313 24.14 -10.52 20.35
N LEU A 314 25.44 -10.31 20.12
CA LEU A 314 26.23 -9.30 20.84
C LEU A 314 25.72 -7.89 20.51
N PHE A 315 25.46 -7.61 19.23
CA PHE A 315 24.86 -6.34 18.82
C PHE A 315 23.46 -6.16 19.39
N TYR A 316 22.63 -7.20 19.41
CA TYR A 316 21.30 -7.13 19.99
C TYR A 316 21.32 -6.69 21.47
N PHE A 317 22.16 -7.31 22.29
CA PHE A 317 22.29 -6.94 23.70
C PHE A 317 22.95 -5.56 23.90
N TRP A 318 23.92 -5.21 23.06
CA TRP A 318 24.53 -3.88 23.05
C TRP A 318 23.50 -2.79 22.75
N TRP A 319 22.62 -3.00 21.77
CA TRP A 319 21.56 -2.05 21.44
C TRP A 319 20.56 -1.87 22.59
N GLN A 320 20.19 -2.95 23.26
CA GLN A 320 19.34 -2.85 24.46
C GLN A 320 20.01 -2.11 25.61
N TYR A 321 21.32 -2.30 25.80
CA TYR A 321 22.09 -1.57 26.80
C TYR A 321 22.10 -0.06 26.51
N LEU A 322 22.33 0.34 25.25
CA LEU A 322 22.29 1.74 24.83
C LEU A 322 20.89 2.37 24.99
N ASP A 323 19.83 1.62 24.68
CA ASP A 323 18.45 2.07 24.87
C ASP A 323 18.08 2.23 26.36
N LYS A 324 18.67 1.41 27.25
CA LYS A 324 18.48 1.51 28.70
C LYS A 324 19.13 2.75 29.30
N ILE A 325 20.31 3.15 28.81
CA ILE A 325 21.08 4.29 29.33
C ILE A 325 20.57 5.62 28.77
N TRP A 326 20.23 5.65 27.48
CA TRP A 326 19.77 6.87 26.79
C TRP A 326 18.36 6.67 26.23
N ALA A 327 17.35 6.56 27.08
CA ALA A 327 15.97 6.36 26.62
C ALA A 327 15.45 7.52 25.74
N GLY A 328 14.56 7.20 24.80
CA GLY A 328 13.84 8.17 23.95
C GLY A 328 14.43 8.42 22.57
N THR A 329 13.81 9.34 21.84
CA THR A 329 14.09 9.70 20.44
C THR A 329 14.58 11.14 20.28
N SER A 330 14.92 11.83 21.37
CA SER A 330 15.44 13.19 21.29
C SER A 330 16.76 13.22 20.52
N LEU A 331 17.02 14.32 19.79
CA LEU A 331 18.21 14.47 18.97
C LEU A 331 19.50 14.19 19.77
N ALA A 332 19.55 14.64 21.03
CA ALA A 332 20.66 14.42 21.93
C ALA A 332 20.81 12.96 22.41
N ALA A 333 19.71 12.21 22.55
CA ALA A 333 19.77 10.78 22.87
C ALA A 333 20.25 9.96 21.67
N VAL A 334 19.74 10.28 20.47
CA VAL A 334 20.16 9.65 19.22
C VAL A 334 21.64 9.91 18.95
N ALA A 335 22.09 11.16 19.04
CA ALA A 335 23.50 11.52 18.83
C ALA A 335 24.45 10.76 19.77
N ARG A 336 24.12 10.68 21.07
CA ARG A 336 24.92 9.94 22.06
C ARG A 336 25.02 8.46 21.77
N LYS A 337 23.89 7.81 21.42
CA LYS A 337 23.87 6.39 21.02
C LYS A 337 24.73 6.13 19.80
N THR A 338 24.55 6.93 18.75
CA THR A 338 25.23 6.71 17.48
C THR A 338 26.73 6.94 17.62
N LEU A 339 27.15 8.00 18.33
CA LEU A 339 28.57 8.26 18.59
C LEU A 339 29.21 7.18 19.47
N CYS A 340 28.54 6.76 20.54
CA CYS A 340 29.05 5.68 21.40
C CYS A 340 29.22 4.38 20.62
N ASN A 341 28.25 4.03 19.77
CA ASN A 341 28.37 2.88 18.90
C ASN A 341 29.55 3.00 17.93
N GLN A 342 29.75 4.18 17.34
CA GLN A 342 30.81 4.39 16.37
C GLN A 342 32.21 4.36 17.01
N VAL A 343 32.35 4.85 18.23
CA VAL A 343 33.64 4.86 18.94
C VAL A 343 34.00 3.48 19.50
N VAL A 344 33.02 2.76 20.05
CA VAL A 344 33.27 1.51 20.77
C VAL A 344 33.15 0.30 19.85
N ILE A 345 32.07 0.20 19.09
CA ILE A 345 31.76 -1.01 18.33
C ILE A 345 32.42 -1.02 16.96
N ALA A 346 32.49 0.11 16.26
CA ALA A 346 33.01 0.10 14.89
C ALA A 346 34.48 -0.37 14.79
N PRO A 347 35.43 0.12 15.60
CA PRO A 347 36.82 -0.34 15.53
C PRO A 347 36.96 -1.80 15.94
N PHE A 348 36.22 -2.21 16.98
CA PHE A 348 36.22 -3.58 17.48
C PHE A 348 35.66 -4.56 16.44
N ASN A 349 34.49 -4.26 15.87
CA ASN A 349 33.85 -5.09 14.86
C ASN A 349 34.67 -5.17 13.56
N SER A 350 35.26 -4.06 13.11
CA SER A 350 36.14 -4.05 11.94
C SER A 350 37.38 -4.92 12.14
N ALA A 351 38.03 -4.83 13.30
CA ALA A 351 39.19 -5.66 13.61
C ALA A 351 38.82 -7.15 13.73
N LEU A 352 37.71 -7.45 14.40
CA LEU A 352 37.24 -8.83 14.59
C LEU A 352 36.83 -9.46 13.25
N PHE A 353 36.13 -8.71 12.39
CA PHE A 353 35.73 -9.18 11.07
C PHE A 353 36.93 -9.55 10.21
N LEU A 354 37.92 -8.64 10.09
CA LEU A 354 39.12 -8.88 9.29
C LEU A 354 39.95 -10.03 9.84
N THR A 355 40.01 -10.17 11.17
CA THR A 355 40.68 -11.29 11.83
C THR A 355 39.97 -12.61 11.50
N TRP A 356 38.64 -12.66 11.62
CA TRP A 356 37.84 -13.84 11.32
C TRP A 356 37.92 -14.25 9.85
N SER A 357 37.69 -13.31 8.93
CA SER A 357 37.68 -13.60 7.49
C SER A 357 39.06 -14.05 7.00
N THR A 358 40.14 -13.46 7.51
CA THR A 358 41.51 -13.84 7.13
C THR A 358 41.91 -15.17 7.75
N ALA A 359 41.64 -15.39 9.04
CA ALA A 359 42.00 -16.62 9.74
C ALA A 359 41.19 -17.81 9.21
N LEU A 360 39.86 -17.69 9.15
CA LEU A 360 38.99 -18.77 8.72
C LEU A 360 39.10 -19.01 7.21
N GLY A 361 39.26 -17.95 6.41
CA GLY A 361 39.52 -18.07 4.97
C GLY A 361 40.85 -18.78 4.68
N SER A 362 41.90 -18.50 5.45
CA SER A 362 43.18 -19.21 5.32
C SER A 362 43.07 -20.67 5.77
N TRP A 363 42.29 -20.95 6.81
CA TRP A 363 42.07 -22.29 7.34
C TRP A 363 41.24 -23.18 6.40
N ILE A 364 40.28 -22.60 5.68
CA ILE A 364 39.40 -23.33 4.74
C ILE A 364 40.05 -23.50 3.36
N LYS A 365 40.81 -22.51 2.86
CA LYS A 365 41.36 -22.52 1.49
C LYS A 365 42.79 -23.07 1.37
N SER A 366 43.56 -23.18 2.45
CA SER A 366 44.96 -23.61 2.37
C SER A 366 45.23 -24.91 3.13
N SER A 367 46.10 -25.75 2.56
CA SER A 367 46.67 -26.93 3.24
C SER A 367 47.74 -26.57 4.27
N GLU A 368 48.19 -25.31 4.31
CA GLU A 368 49.16 -24.79 5.27
C GLU A 368 48.51 -24.23 6.53
N HIS A 369 48.52 -25.02 7.60
CA HIS A 369 47.95 -24.67 8.90
C HIS A 369 48.95 -23.94 9.82
N SER A 370 49.98 -23.30 9.25
CA SER A 370 51.03 -22.65 10.05
C SER A 370 50.51 -21.38 10.72
N THR A 371 50.42 -21.39 12.05
CA THR A 371 49.88 -20.32 12.89
C THR A 371 50.67 -19.01 12.81
N SER A 372 51.95 -19.06 12.43
CA SER A 372 52.79 -17.87 12.28
C SER A 372 52.44 -17.04 11.04
N SER A 373 52.15 -17.68 9.90
CA SER A 373 51.85 -16.98 8.63
C SER A 373 50.47 -16.30 8.66
N VAL A 374 49.49 -16.92 9.32
CA VAL A 374 48.15 -16.34 9.50
C VAL A 374 48.21 -15.12 10.41
N ARG A 375 48.99 -15.18 11.49
CA ARG A 375 49.15 -14.06 12.44
C ARG A 375 49.76 -12.83 11.77
N GLU A 376 50.75 -13.02 10.90
CA GLU A 376 51.40 -11.92 10.19
C GLU A 376 50.46 -11.25 9.18
N LYS A 377 49.70 -12.03 8.41
CA LYS A 377 48.65 -11.54 7.50
C LYS A 377 47.57 -10.75 8.24
N VAL A 378 47.08 -11.27 9.36
CA VAL A 378 46.09 -10.58 10.21
C VAL A 378 46.66 -9.27 10.73
N THR A 379 47.90 -9.28 11.26
CA THR A 379 48.53 -8.07 11.82
C THR A 379 48.71 -6.98 10.77
N LEU A 380 49.08 -7.36 9.54
CA LEU A 380 49.22 -6.42 8.43
C LEU A 380 47.85 -5.80 8.06
N LYS A 381 46.84 -6.63 7.82
CA LYS A 381 45.47 -6.16 7.49
C LYS A 381 44.87 -5.28 8.57
N LEU A 382 45.09 -5.61 9.84
CA LEU A 382 44.62 -4.79 10.96
C LEU A 382 45.23 -3.39 10.96
N LYS A 383 46.50 -3.24 10.58
CA LYS A 383 47.17 -1.93 10.53
C LYS A 383 46.77 -1.11 9.31
N THR A 384 46.56 -1.76 8.17
CA THR A 384 46.33 -1.08 6.89
C THR A 384 44.86 -0.83 6.58
N GLU A 385 43.97 -1.78 6.87
CA GLU A 385 42.57 -1.73 6.40
C GLU A 385 41.58 -1.24 7.48
N VAL A 386 41.87 -1.45 8.78
CA VAL A 386 40.94 -1.03 9.85
C VAL A 386 40.68 0.48 9.88
N PRO A 387 41.69 1.38 9.74
CA PRO A 387 41.44 2.82 9.75
C PRO A 387 40.48 3.27 8.65
N ASP A 388 40.67 2.76 7.43
CA ASP A 388 39.82 3.07 6.28
C ASP A 388 38.42 2.45 6.46
N LEU A 389 38.34 1.22 6.99
CA LEU A 389 37.07 0.56 7.24
C LEU A 389 36.24 1.28 8.31
N VAL A 390 36.89 1.78 9.37
CA VAL A 390 36.24 2.59 10.41
C VAL A 390 35.75 3.92 9.84
N LYS A 391 36.54 4.56 8.97
CA LYS A 391 36.14 5.80 8.28
C LYS A 391 34.92 5.58 7.38
N SER A 392 34.90 4.52 6.59
CA SER A 392 33.75 4.15 5.75
C SER A 392 32.53 3.77 6.59
N SER A 393 32.76 3.10 7.73
CA SER A 393 31.71 2.74 8.69
C SER A 393 31.03 3.99 9.26
N CYS A 394 31.79 5.04 9.57
CA CYS A 394 31.23 6.32 9.98
C CYS A 394 30.29 6.89 8.89
N GLY A 395 30.74 6.90 7.63
CA GLY A 395 29.96 7.43 6.51
C GLY A 395 28.62 6.71 6.29
N PHE A 396 28.55 5.41 6.57
CA PHE A 396 27.35 4.60 6.36
C PHE A 396 26.47 4.51 7.62
N TRP A 397 27.04 4.14 8.76
CA TRP A 397 26.27 3.80 9.95
C TRP A 397 25.82 5.02 10.76
N LEU A 398 26.48 6.17 10.70
CA LEU A 398 25.99 7.38 11.37
C LEU A 398 24.63 7.83 10.77
N PRO A 399 24.49 8.00 9.44
CA PRO A 399 23.21 8.31 8.82
C PRO A 399 22.17 7.20 9.02
N ALA A 400 22.55 5.93 8.83
CA ALA A 400 21.61 4.80 8.95
C ALA A 400 21.02 4.69 10.37
N ASN A 401 21.85 4.79 11.41
CA ASN A 401 21.37 4.77 12.80
C ASN A 401 20.52 6.00 13.12
N ALA A 402 20.89 7.19 12.63
CA ALA A 402 20.09 8.38 12.80
C ALA A 402 18.69 8.20 12.18
N ALA A 403 18.61 7.66 10.96
CA ALA A 403 17.34 7.35 10.31
C ALA A 403 16.52 6.29 11.08
N ASN A 404 17.17 5.22 11.55
CA ASN A 404 16.54 4.16 12.34
C ASN A 404 15.88 4.70 13.62
N PHE A 405 16.56 5.57 14.35
CA PHE A 405 16.04 6.10 15.62
C PHE A 405 15.03 7.23 15.44
N MET A 406 15.14 8.04 14.39
CA MET A 406 14.25 9.17 14.14
C MET A 406 12.96 8.80 13.41
N PHE A 407 13.04 7.92 12.41
CA PHE A 407 11.92 7.69 11.47
C PHE A 407 11.33 6.28 11.55
N VAL A 408 12.09 5.28 11.99
CA VAL A 408 11.63 3.89 11.94
C VAL A 408 10.90 3.51 13.24
N PRO A 409 9.62 3.08 13.16
CA PRO A 409 8.87 2.58 14.32
C PRO A 409 9.58 1.40 14.98
N LYS A 410 9.50 1.30 16.32
CA LYS A 410 10.26 0.32 17.12
C LYS A 410 10.21 -1.12 16.59
N HIS A 411 9.05 -1.57 16.10
CA HIS A 411 8.87 -2.93 15.59
C HIS A 411 9.50 -3.18 14.22
N PHE A 412 9.74 -2.14 13.41
CA PHE A 412 10.42 -2.24 12.11
C PHE A 412 11.93 -1.99 12.18
N ARG A 413 12.45 -1.51 13.31
CA ARG A 413 13.89 -1.19 13.44
C ARG A 413 14.80 -2.38 13.18
N VAL A 414 14.39 -3.57 13.62
CA VAL A 414 15.16 -4.80 13.38
C VAL A 414 15.24 -5.08 11.88
N LEU A 415 14.13 -4.95 11.15
CA LEU A 415 14.08 -5.16 9.71
C LEU A 415 14.91 -4.10 8.96
N PHE A 416 14.74 -2.83 9.29
CA PHE A 416 15.51 -1.73 8.70
C PHE A 416 17.02 -1.91 8.91
N MET A 417 17.45 -2.17 10.15
CA MET A 417 18.86 -2.40 10.47
C MET A 417 19.39 -3.66 9.79
N SER A 418 18.56 -4.69 9.63
CA SER A 418 18.91 -5.89 8.86
C SER A 418 19.13 -5.56 7.38
N SER A 419 18.29 -4.73 6.76
CA SER A 419 18.48 -4.26 5.37
C SER A 419 19.75 -3.42 5.22
N CYS A 420 20.02 -2.51 6.16
CA CYS A 420 21.29 -1.77 6.17
C CYS A 420 22.49 -2.72 6.33
N ALA A 421 22.35 -3.77 7.14
CA ALA A 421 23.39 -4.78 7.31
C ALA A 421 23.63 -5.63 6.04
N VAL A 422 22.61 -5.87 5.19
CA VAL A 422 22.82 -6.48 3.86
C VAL A 422 23.76 -5.61 3.02
N LEU A 423 23.44 -4.30 2.91
CA LEU A 423 24.22 -3.35 2.09
C LEU A 423 25.65 -3.20 2.61
N TRP A 424 25.79 -3.04 3.94
CA TRP A 424 27.10 -2.92 4.57
C TRP A 424 27.90 -4.21 4.52
N GLY A 425 27.24 -5.37 4.70
CA GLY A 425 27.83 -6.69 4.57
C GLY A 425 28.40 -6.91 3.17
N GLY A 426 27.67 -6.49 2.14
CA GLY A 426 28.16 -6.49 0.77
C GLY A 426 29.40 -5.61 0.58
N TYR A 427 29.38 -4.38 1.11
CA TYR A 427 30.54 -3.48 1.07
C TYR A 427 31.77 -4.07 1.78
N ILE A 428 31.60 -4.59 2.99
CA ILE A 428 32.68 -5.23 3.75
C ILE A 428 33.22 -6.44 2.98
N SER A 429 32.36 -7.28 2.42
CA SER A 429 32.76 -8.45 1.65
C SER A 429 33.60 -8.06 0.44
N PHE A 430 33.19 -7.01 -0.29
CA PHE A 430 33.97 -6.44 -1.38
C PHE A 430 35.35 -5.93 -0.91
N VAL A 431 35.41 -5.18 0.19
CA VAL A 431 36.69 -4.65 0.72
C VAL A 431 37.62 -5.77 1.18
N ALA A 432 37.10 -6.83 1.81
CA ALA A 432 37.90 -7.91 2.35
C ALA A 432 38.51 -8.85 1.29
N HIS A 433 37.86 -8.92 0.13
CA HIS A 433 38.20 -9.82 -0.99
C HIS A 433 38.73 -9.09 -2.24
N ARG A 434 38.92 -7.77 -2.16
CA ARG A 434 39.75 -7.00 -3.08
C ARG A 434 41.23 -7.20 -2.76
#